data_AF-A0AAW2XIL0-F1
#
_entry.id   AF-A0AAW2XIL0-F1
#
_cell.length_a   1.000
_cell.length_b   1.000
_cell.length_c   1.000
_cell.angle_alpha   90.00
_cell.angle_beta   90.00
_cell.angle_gamma   90.00
#
_symmetry.space_group_name_H-M   'P 1'
#
loop_
_entity.id
_entity.type
_entity.pdbx_description
1 polymer ?
#
loop_
_entity_poly.entity_id
_entity_poly.type
_entity_poly.pdbx_seq_one_letter_code
_entity_poly.pdbx_strand_id
1 'polypeptide(L)'
;MRNEAKFNDARFSSYRIIRQVSSYLTRIYKAGCMKWLRLAVGWWKLNCDGASKGNPRKAGARGIIRDCRGQMVLAFATGLDIQTNVFAELFTIVKGLQMAREAGCTQLLIECKGGASAYC
;
A
#
# COMPACT_ATOMS: atom_id res chain seq x y z
N MET A 1 5.56 21.41 8.71
CA MET A 1 5.84 20.24 9.58
C MET A 1 4.52 19.85 10.25
N ARG A 2 3.87 18.76 9.83
CA ARG A 2 2.66 18.21 10.47
C ARG A 2 3.01 16.84 11.03
N ASN A 3 2.74 16.69 12.32
CA ASN A 3 3.13 15.60 13.20
C ASN A 3 2.82 14.20 12.67
N GLU A 4 3.86 13.37 12.56
CA GLU A 4 3.82 11.92 12.31
C GLU A 4 3.60 11.11 13.60
N ALA A 5 3.01 11.71 14.63
CA ALA A 5 2.88 11.10 15.95
C ALA A 5 1.47 10.53 16.19
N LYS A 6 1.04 9.50 15.42
CA LYS A 6 -0.11 8.63 15.78
C LYS A 6 -0.05 7.25 15.11
N PHE A 7 1.06 6.52 15.19
CA PHE A 7 1.09 5.10 14.76
C PHE A 7 1.85 4.18 15.73
N ASN A 8 2.00 4.59 17.00
CA ASN A 8 2.57 3.77 18.06
C ASN A 8 1.49 3.41 19.08
N ASP A 9 0.55 2.54 18.70
CA ASP A 9 -0.44 2.07 19.65
C ASP A 9 -0.82 0.61 19.38
N ALA A 10 -1.02 -0.13 20.47
CA ALA A 10 -1.53 -1.50 20.55
C ALA A 10 -2.96 -1.68 19.96
N ARG A 11 -3.40 -0.76 19.10
CA ARG A 11 -4.71 -0.70 18.42
C ARG A 11 -4.72 -1.36 17.03
N PHE A 12 -3.61 -1.97 16.61
CA PHE A 12 -3.48 -2.74 15.37
C PHE A 12 -4.14 -4.13 15.49
N SER A 13 -5.44 -4.16 15.74
CA SER A 13 -6.20 -5.41 15.62
C SER A 13 -6.33 -5.74 14.13
N SER A 14 -5.81 -6.90 13.73
CA SER A 14 -5.96 -7.48 12.38
C SER A 14 -7.40 -7.37 11.84
N TYR A 15 -8.39 -7.50 12.72
CA TYR A 15 -9.81 -7.36 12.40
C TYR A 15 -10.24 -5.94 11.94
N ARG A 16 -9.69 -4.86 12.50
CA ARG A 16 -10.06 -3.48 12.09
C ARG A 16 -9.49 -3.15 10.73
N ILE A 17 -8.28 -3.61 10.44
CA ILE A 17 -7.63 -3.44 9.13
C ILE A 17 -8.39 -4.22 8.07
N ILE A 18 -8.78 -5.47 8.36
CA ILE A 18 -9.61 -6.27 7.47
C ILE A 18 -10.94 -5.56 7.19
N ARG A 19 -11.63 -4.96 8.17
CA ARG A 19 -12.87 -4.21 7.91
C ARG A 19 -12.63 -2.95 7.08
N GLN A 20 -11.57 -2.22 7.34
CA GLN A 20 -11.24 -1.01 6.60
C GLN A 20 -10.90 -1.36 5.15
N VAL A 21 -10.00 -2.33 4.92
CA VAL A 21 -9.66 -2.85 3.59
C VAL A 21 -10.88 -3.48 2.90
N SER A 22 -11.73 -4.23 3.61
CA SER A 22 -12.98 -4.84 3.11
C SER A 22 -14.01 -3.80 2.69
N SER A 23 -14.12 -2.67 3.41
CA SER A 23 -14.97 -1.54 3.00
C SER A 23 -14.49 -0.82 1.74
N TYR A 24 -13.21 -1.00 1.37
CA TYR A 24 -12.59 -0.45 0.16
C TYR A 24 -12.50 -1.47 -0.99
N LEU A 25 -13.00 -2.69 -0.79
CA LEU A 25 -12.66 -3.85 -1.60
C LEU A 25 -13.83 -4.26 -2.52
N THR A 26 -13.76 -3.90 -3.79
CA THR A 26 -14.56 -4.60 -4.82
C THR A 26 -13.73 -5.48 -5.75
N ARG A 27 -12.39 -5.41 -5.74
CA ARG A 27 -11.49 -6.40 -6.40
C ARG A 27 -10.01 -6.11 -6.12
N ILE A 28 -9.39 -6.82 -5.17
CA ILE A 28 -7.91 -6.92 -5.11
C ILE A 28 -7.47 -8.04 -6.05
N TYR A 29 -6.70 -7.70 -7.08
CA TYR A 29 -5.98 -8.68 -7.89
C TYR A 29 -4.52 -8.67 -7.47
N LYS A 30 -4.02 -9.80 -6.93
CA LYS A 30 -2.58 -9.99 -6.70
C LYS A 30 -1.92 -10.27 -8.04
N ALA A 31 -1.40 -9.22 -8.68
CA ALA A 31 -0.66 -9.36 -9.94
C ALA A 31 0.83 -9.62 -9.64
N GLY A 32 1.33 -10.81 -9.98
CA GLY A 32 2.78 -11.07 -10.12
C GLY A 32 3.34 -10.31 -11.32
N CYS A 33 4.66 -10.09 -11.34
CA CYS A 33 5.42 -9.31 -12.34
C CYS A 33 4.73 -9.19 -13.71
N MET A 34 3.89 -8.17 -13.88
CA MET A 34 3.19 -7.91 -15.12
C MET A 34 3.83 -6.70 -15.79
N LYS A 35 4.13 -6.84 -17.09
CA LYS A 35 4.46 -5.71 -17.95
C LYS A 35 3.37 -4.64 -17.76
N TRP A 36 3.76 -3.37 -17.67
CA TRP A 36 2.80 -2.29 -17.43
C TRP A 36 1.71 -2.32 -18.50
N LEU A 37 0.48 -2.66 -18.10
CA LEU A 37 -0.69 -2.61 -18.96
C LEU A 37 -1.36 -1.25 -18.80
N ARG A 38 -1.59 -0.56 -19.92
CA ARG A 38 -2.40 0.66 -19.96
C ARG A 38 -3.81 0.34 -19.43
N LEU A 39 -4.25 1.11 -18.44
CA LEU A 39 -5.58 0.91 -17.85
C LEU A 39 -6.65 1.61 -18.71
N ALA A 40 -7.90 1.17 -18.55
CA ALA A 40 -9.04 1.87 -19.13
C ALA A 40 -9.17 3.28 -18.54
N VAL A 41 -9.76 4.21 -19.29
CA VAL A 41 -10.01 5.57 -18.80
C VAL A 41 -10.86 5.52 -17.53
N GLY A 42 -10.52 6.35 -16.54
CA GLY A 42 -11.17 6.36 -15.22
C GLY A 42 -10.54 5.41 -14.20
N TRP A 43 -9.65 4.51 -14.62
CA TRP A 43 -8.91 3.62 -13.72
C TRP A 43 -7.57 4.22 -13.29
N TRP A 44 -7.21 3.88 -12.06
CA TRP A 44 -5.99 4.25 -11.39
C TRP A 44 -5.24 3.01 -10.96
N LYS A 45 -3.91 3.10 -10.82
CA LYS A 45 -3.08 2.02 -10.28
C LYS A 45 -2.34 2.48 -9.04
N LEU A 46 -2.48 1.77 -7.93
CA LEU A 46 -1.60 1.87 -6.77
C LEU A 46 -0.52 0.80 -6.86
N ASN A 47 0.72 1.21 -7.11
CA ASN A 47 1.90 0.36 -6.93
C ASN A 47 2.44 0.56 -5.51
N CYS A 48 2.47 -0.50 -4.69
CA CYS A 48 2.86 -0.47 -3.28
C CYS A 48 4.04 -1.41 -2.99
N ASP A 49 4.88 -1.03 -2.03
CA ASP A 49 5.98 -1.86 -1.54
C ASP A 49 6.27 -1.53 -0.08
N GLY A 50 6.04 -2.51 0.80
CA GLY A 50 6.37 -2.43 2.22
C GLY A 50 7.46 -3.44 2.52
N ALA A 51 8.50 -3.03 3.21
CA ALA A 51 9.66 -3.88 3.49
C ALA A 51 10.20 -3.66 4.90
N SER A 52 10.74 -4.72 5.50
CA SER A 52 11.51 -4.67 6.74
C SER A 52 12.87 -5.34 6.56
N LYS A 53 13.89 -4.82 7.24
CA LYS A 53 15.28 -5.36 7.22
C LYS A 53 15.44 -6.66 8.03
N GLY A 54 14.34 -7.32 8.37
CA GLY A 54 14.22 -8.48 9.23
C GLY A 54 12.75 -8.66 9.62
N ASN A 55 12.44 -9.58 10.54
CA ASN A 55 11.04 -9.82 10.93
C ASN A 55 10.92 -10.11 12.45
N PRO A 56 10.85 -9.08 13.32
CA PRO A 56 10.76 -7.64 13.03
C PRO A 56 12.13 -6.91 12.98
N ARG A 57 12.22 -5.82 12.22
CA ARG A 57 13.34 -4.86 12.23
C ARG A 57 12.90 -3.52 11.66
N LYS A 58 13.85 -2.58 11.44
CA LYS A 58 13.56 -1.31 10.76
C LYS A 58 12.84 -1.56 9.44
N ALA A 59 11.68 -0.94 9.31
CA ALA A 59 10.76 -1.09 8.20
C ALA A 59 10.43 0.24 7.52
N GLY A 60 9.95 0.14 6.30
CA GLY A 60 9.49 1.27 5.51
C GLY A 60 8.35 0.86 4.59
N ALA A 61 7.59 1.85 4.17
CA ALA A 61 6.45 1.73 3.30
C ALA A 61 6.54 2.79 2.20
N ARG A 62 6.28 2.40 0.95
CA ARG A 62 6.21 3.32 -0.19
C ARG A 62 5.13 2.94 -1.19
N GLY A 63 4.58 3.93 -1.85
CA GLY A 63 3.61 3.67 -2.91
C GLY A 63 3.50 4.82 -3.90
N ILE A 64 3.01 4.48 -5.09
CA ILE A 64 2.80 5.39 -6.21
C ILE A 64 1.40 5.13 -6.75
N ILE A 65 0.59 6.18 -6.88
CA ILE A 65 -0.68 6.16 -7.61
C ILE A 65 -0.44 6.71 -9.00
N ARG A 66 -0.86 5.95 -10.01
CA ARG A 66 -0.76 6.30 -11.43
C ARG A 66 -2.14 6.43 -12.06
N ASP A 67 -2.26 7.32 -13.02
CA ASP A 67 -3.45 7.42 -13.88
C ASP A 67 -3.49 6.31 -14.94
N CYS A 68 -4.53 6.33 -15.78
CA CYS A 68 -4.70 5.36 -16.87
C CYS A 68 -3.61 5.44 -17.95
N ARG A 69 -2.89 6.57 -18.06
CA ARG A 69 -1.77 6.79 -18.99
C ARG A 69 -0.43 6.36 -18.37
N GLY A 70 -0.42 5.92 -17.11
CA GLY A 70 0.77 5.49 -16.38
C GLY A 70 1.55 6.61 -15.73
N GLN A 71 1.04 7.85 -15.83
CA GLN A 71 1.66 9.00 -15.21
C GLN A 71 1.49 8.92 -13.71
N MET A 72 2.57 9.22 -12.98
CA MET A 72 2.51 9.33 -11.53
C MET A 72 1.68 10.57 -11.18
N VAL A 73 0.68 10.39 -10.33
CA VAL A 73 -0.16 11.48 -9.84
C VAL A 73 0.07 11.74 -8.35
N LEU A 74 0.26 10.68 -7.56
CA LEU A 74 0.59 10.77 -6.15
C LEU A 74 1.65 9.75 -5.77
N ALA A 75 2.43 10.04 -4.74
CA ALA A 75 3.38 9.10 -4.17
C ALA A 75 3.58 9.35 -2.67
N PHE A 76 4.02 8.31 -1.96
CA PHE A 76 4.45 8.41 -0.57
C PHE A 76 5.63 7.47 -0.30
N ALA A 77 6.44 7.86 0.68
CA ALA A 77 7.47 7.02 1.28
C ALA A 77 7.57 7.40 2.76
N THR A 78 7.54 6.43 3.66
CA THR A 78 7.59 6.68 5.11
C THR A 78 8.29 5.53 5.83
N GLY A 79 9.02 5.88 6.91
CA GLY A 79 9.59 4.90 7.82
C GLY A 79 8.55 4.43 8.84
N LEU A 80 8.58 3.15 9.20
CA LEU A 80 7.60 2.54 10.12
C LEU A 80 8.22 2.07 11.44
N ASP A 81 9.43 2.53 11.76
CA ASP A 81 10.24 2.02 12.88
C ASP A 81 10.43 0.50 12.82
N ILE A 82 10.41 -0.20 13.96
CA ILE A 82 10.59 -1.65 14.05
C ILE A 82 9.24 -2.33 13.79
N GLN A 83 9.10 -2.97 12.63
CA GLN A 83 7.89 -3.68 12.23
C GLN A 83 8.20 -4.98 11.48
N THR A 84 7.19 -5.83 11.33
CA THR A 84 7.22 -7.04 10.52
C THR A 84 7.08 -6.71 9.03
N ASN A 85 7.52 -7.63 8.15
CA ASN A 85 7.30 -7.49 6.70
C ASN A 85 5.81 -7.38 6.38
N VAL A 86 4.97 -8.21 7.01
CA VAL A 86 3.52 -8.21 6.80
C VAL A 86 2.88 -6.89 7.21
N PHE A 87 3.29 -6.32 8.34
CA PHE A 87 2.82 -5.01 8.76
C PHE A 87 3.19 -3.93 7.74
N ALA A 88 4.45 -3.93 7.29
CA ALA A 88 4.92 -2.95 6.31
C ALA A 88 4.09 -3.03 5.02
N GLU A 89 3.89 -4.24 4.47
CA GLU A 89 3.07 -4.46 3.27
C GLU A 89 1.63 -3.96 3.45
N LEU A 90 0.97 -4.34 4.55
CA LEU A 90 -0.41 -3.91 4.85
C LEU A 90 -0.53 -2.40 5.06
N PHE A 91 0.44 -1.79 5.75
CA PHE A 91 0.47 -0.36 5.97
C PHE A 91 0.50 0.39 4.64
N THR A 92 1.34 -0.03 3.70
CA THR A 92 1.40 0.54 2.35
C THR A 92 0.04 0.53 1.64
N ILE A 93 -0.69 -0.59 1.74
CA ILE A 93 -2.01 -0.73 1.12
C ILE A 93 -3.00 0.26 1.74
N VAL A 94 -3.08 0.31 3.07
CA VAL A 94 -4.02 1.21 3.77
C VAL A 94 -3.69 2.67 3.48
N LYS A 95 -2.41 3.04 3.52
CA LYS A 95 -1.97 4.41 3.24
C LYS A 95 -2.28 4.81 1.79
N GLY A 96 -2.01 3.93 0.83
CA GLY A 96 -2.30 4.17 -0.58
C GLY A 96 -3.80 4.26 -0.88
N LEU A 97 -4.62 3.42 -0.24
CA LEU A 97 -6.09 3.49 -0.34
C LEU A 97 -6.64 4.82 0.19
N GLN A 98 -6.13 5.28 1.34
CA GLN A 98 -6.52 6.56 1.90
C GLN A 98 -6.19 7.71 0.93
N MET A 99 -4.98 7.73 0.39
CA MET A 99 -4.56 8.75 -0.57
C MET A 99 -5.39 8.71 -1.86
N ALA A 100 -5.69 7.52 -2.39
CA ALA A 100 -6.52 7.36 -3.57
C ALA A 100 -7.94 7.90 -3.34
N ARG A 101 -8.51 7.65 -2.16
CA ARG A 101 -9.82 8.19 -1.78
C ARG A 101 -9.82 9.70 -1.67
N GLU A 102 -8.81 10.27 -1.01
CA GLU A 102 -8.65 11.73 -0.88
C GLU A 102 -8.47 12.40 -2.24
N ALA A 103 -7.91 11.70 -3.22
CA ALA A 103 -7.76 12.13 -4.60
C ALA A 103 -9.00 11.93 -5.49
N GLY A 104 -10.08 11.34 -4.97
CA GLY A 104 -11.28 11.05 -5.75
C GLY A 104 -11.13 9.88 -6.74
N CYS A 105 -10.15 8.99 -6.56
CA CYS A 105 -9.99 7.81 -7.41
C CYS A 105 -11.12 6.80 -7.11
N THR A 106 -12.03 6.62 -8.07
CA THR A 106 -13.20 5.74 -7.91
C THR A 106 -12.97 4.30 -8.38
N GLN A 107 -11.96 4.05 -9.21
CA GLN A 107 -11.58 2.74 -9.74
C GLN A 107 -10.07 2.55 -9.57
N LEU A 108 -9.66 1.74 -8.58
CA LEU A 108 -8.25 1.56 -8.23
C LEU A 108 -7.84 0.09 -8.35
N LEU A 109 -6.81 -0.17 -9.15
CA LEU A 109 -6.10 -1.44 -9.20
C LEU A 109 -4.89 -1.37 -8.26
N ILE A 110 -4.75 -2.33 -7.35
CA ILE A 110 -3.63 -2.37 -6.40
C ILE A 110 -2.65 -3.45 -6.83
N GLU A 111 -1.38 -3.09 -6.94
CA GLU A 111 -0.27 -3.97 -7.27
C GLU A 111 0.81 -3.80 -6.21
N CYS A 112 0.90 -4.74 -5.28
CA CYS A 112 1.97 -4.73 -4.29
C CYS A 112 3.09 -5.70 -4.69
N LYS A 113 4.34 -5.26 -4.52
CA LYS A 113 5.47 -6.19 -4.55
C LYS A 113 5.35 -7.10 -3.34
N GLY A 114 5.12 -8.39 -3.58
CA GLY A 114 5.17 -9.40 -2.53
C GLY A 114 6.63 -9.61 -2.12
N GLY A 115 7.02 -9.04 -0.99
CA GLY A 115 8.34 -9.18 -0.38
C GLY A 115 8.42 -10.33 0.62
N ALA A 116 7.45 -11.27 0.62
CA ALA A 116 7.56 -12.54 1.34
C ALA A 116 8.55 -13.49 0.64
N SER A 117 9.78 -13.05 0.38
CA SER A 117 10.90 -13.96 0.17
C SER A 117 11.31 -14.52 1.53
N ALA A 118 10.63 -15.58 1.95
CA ALA A 118 11.18 -16.52 2.89
C ALA A 118 12.35 -17.23 2.19
N TYR A 119 13.55 -17.08 2.76
CA TYR A 119 14.77 -17.86 2.52
C TYR A 119 15.41 -17.82 1.11
N CYS A 120 16.65 -17.31 1.07
CA CYS A 120 17.77 -18.20 0.72
C CYS A 120 18.19 -18.92 2.00
#